data_AF-A0A436CTV8-F1
#
_entry.id   AF-A0A436CTV8-F1
#
_cell.length_a   1.000
_cell.length_b   1.000
_cell.length_c   1.000
_cell.angle_alpha   90.00
_cell.angle_beta   90.00
_cell.angle_gamma   90.00
#
_symmetry.space_group_name_H-M   'P 1'
#
loop_
_entity.id
_entity.type
_entity.pdbx_description
1 polymer ?
#
loop_
_entity_poly.entity_id
_entity_poly.type
_entity_poly.pdbx_seq_one_letter_code
_entity_poly.pdbx_strand_id
1 'polypeptide(L)' 'MNDSSWSASEKKLARHAFDKALEAALAKTMAEFKSKASAVTVPSQMWELEAYLREQRRDIDRTFDYRYSQLLYVFTHLI' A
#
# COMPACT_ATOMS: atom_id res chain seq x y z
N MET A 1 -4.71 21.66 0.28
CA MET A 1 -3.87 22.22 1.35
C MET A 1 -2.50 22.51 0.77
N ASN A 2 -1.99 23.74 0.93
CA ASN A 2 -0.63 24.08 0.50
C ASN A 2 0.37 23.53 1.52
N ASP A 3 1.54 23.10 1.05
CA ASP A 3 2.68 22.56 1.83
C ASP A 3 3.16 23.46 3.00
N SER A 4 2.67 24.69 3.02
CA SER A 4 2.98 25.77 3.96
C SER A 4 2.32 25.62 5.34
N SER A 5 1.35 24.70 5.54
CA SER A 5 0.64 24.54 6.82
C SER A 5 1.26 23.52 7.78
N TRP A 6 2.22 22.71 7.33
CA TRP A 6 2.82 21.64 8.14
C TRP A 6 4.17 22.08 8.69
N SER A 7 4.36 21.95 10.00
CA SER A 7 5.66 22.12 10.65
C SER A 7 6.64 21.00 10.25
N ALA A 8 7.93 21.22 10.45
CA ALA A 8 8.95 20.22 10.17
C ALA A 8 8.75 18.91 10.96
N SER A 9 8.30 19.01 12.20
CA SER A 9 8.00 17.86 13.07
C SER A 9 6.80 17.05 12.55
N GLU A 10 5.72 17.72 12.13
CA GLU A 10 4.55 17.05 11.57
C GLU A 10 4.86 16.37 10.23
N LYS A 11 5.67 17.00 9.37
CA LYS A 11 6.15 16.38 8.12
C LYS A 11 6.92 15.10 8.40
N LYS A 12 7.82 15.10 9.39
CA LYS A 12 8.60 13.92 9.79
C LYS A 12 7.71 12.80 10.32
N LEU A 13 6.74 13.13 11.17
CA LEU A 13 5.80 12.15 11.72
C LEU A 13 4.89 11.57 10.63
N ALA A 14 4.36 12.42 9.74
CA ALA A 14 3.52 11.99 8.63
C ALA A 14 4.26 11.06 7.68
N ARG A 15 5.52 11.38 7.35
CA ARG A 15 6.37 10.49 6.56
C ARG A 15 6.54 9.13 7.24
N HIS A 16 6.84 9.12 8.53
CA HIS A 16 7.04 7.88 9.28
C HIS A 16 5.77 7.01 9.32
N ALA A 17 4.60 7.62 9.54
CA ALA A 17 3.33 6.93 9.54
C ALA A 17 2.98 6.37 8.16
N PHE A 18 3.24 7.14 7.10
CA PHE A 18 3.08 6.69 5.72
C PHE A 18 3.97 5.48 5.40
N ASP A 19 5.27 5.55 5.71
CA ASP A 19 6.21 4.47 5.44
C ASP A 19 5.81 3.18 6.19
N LYS A 20 5.39 3.30 7.46
CA LYS A 20 4.89 2.15 8.24
C LYS A 20 3.62 1.53 7.66
N ALA A 21 2.69 2.35 7.19
CA ALA A 21 1.46 1.86 6.58
C ALA A 21 1.74 1.14 5.26
N LEU A 22 2.66 1.66 4.44
CA LEU A 22 3.09 1.02 3.20
C LEU A 22 3.78 -0.32 3.48
N GLU A 23 4.67 -0.36 4.48
CA GLU A 23 5.32 -1.60 4.92
C GLU A 23 4.29 -2.65 5.36
N ALA A 24 3.31 -2.26 6.17
CA ALA A 24 2.24 -3.15 6.61
C ALA A 24 1.38 -3.68 5.45
N ALA A 25 1.03 -2.82 4.48
CA ALA A 25 0.28 -3.21 3.29
C ALA A 25 1.06 -4.23 2.45
N LEU A 26 2.35 -3.97 2.20
CA LEU A 26 3.23 -4.88 1.46
C LEU A 26 3.40 -6.23 2.20
N ALA A 27 3.57 -6.20 3.52
CA ALA A 27 3.69 -7.41 4.33
C ALA A 27 2.41 -8.27 4.26
N LYS A 28 1.23 -7.63 4.31
CA LYS A 28 -0.06 -8.30 4.14
C LYS A 28 -0.18 -8.94 2.76
N THR A 29 0.09 -8.19 1.69
CA THR A 29 0.05 -8.71 0.31
C THR A 29 1.02 -9.89 0.13
N MET A 30 2.21 -9.82 0.73
CA MET A 30 3.19 -10.91 0.71
C MET A 30 2.67 -12.17 1.42
N ALA A 31 2.02 -12.03 2.58
CA ALA A 31 1.44 -13.16 3.31
C ALA A 31 0.30 -13.82 2.52
N GLU A 32 -0.60 -13.02 1.94
CA GLU A 32 -1.70 -13.50 1.09
C GLU A 32 -1.18 -14.18 -0.19
N PHE A 33 -0.16 -13.60 -0.82
CA PHE A 33 0.53 -14.22 -1.96
C PHE A 33 1.06 -15.61 -1.60
N LYS A 34 1.81 -15.73 -0.50
CA LYS A 34 2.36 -17.03 -0.06
C LYS A 34 1.25 -18.06 0.17
N SER A 35 0.16 -17.66 0.83
CA SER A 35 -1.00 -18.53 1.07
C SER A 35 -1.67 -18.98 -0.23
N LYS A 36 -1.87 -18.08 -1.20
CA LYS A 36 -2.48 -18.41 -2.48
C LYS A 36 -1.55 -19.28 -3.33
N ALA A 37 -0.26 -18.94 -3.39
CA ALA A 37 0.76 -19.69 -4.10
C ALA A 37 0.86 -21.13 -3.61
N SER A 38 0.79 -21.37 -2.28
CA SER A 38 0.80 -22.73 -1.74
C SER A 38 -0.43 -23.57 -2.10
N ALA A 39 -1.52 -22.93 -2.52
CA ALA A 39 -2.77 -23.60 -2.91
C ALA A 39 -2.90 -23.83 -4.42
N VAL A 40 -1.94 -23.34 -5.23
CA VAL A 40 -1.92 -23.55 -6.68
C VAL A 40 -1.58 -25.01 -6.98
N THR A 41 -2.46 -25.69 -7.72
CA THR A 41 -2.30 -27.10 -8.13
C THR A 41 -2.24 -27.28 -9.63
N VAL A 42 -2.68 -26.29 -10.42
CA VAL A 42 -2.68 -26.33 -11.89
C VAL A 42 -2.14 -25.04 -12.50
N PRO A 43 -1.55 -25.09 -13.72
CA PRO A 43 -0.95 -23.90 -14.34
C PRO A 43 -1.91 -22.72 -14.57
N SER A 44 -3.20 -22.96 -14.80
CA SER A 44 -4.17 -21.86 -15.00
C SER A 44 -4.30 -20.95 -13.77
N GLN A 45 -4.21 -21.52 -12.57
CA GLN A 45 -4.27 -20.78 -11.31
C GLN A 45 -3.05 -19.88 -11.09
N MET A 46 -1.93 -20.15 -11.77
CA MET A 46 -0.77 -19.24 -11.74
C MET A 46 -1.14 -17.87 -12.34
N TRP A 47 -1.95 -17.85 -13.39
CA TRP A 47 -2.39 -16.60 -14.04
C TRP A 47 -3.45 -15.87 -13.22
N GLU A 48 -4.30 -16.59 -12.50
CA GLU A 48 -5.22 -15.97 -11.53
C GLU A 48 -4.46 -15.29 -10.38
N LEU A 49 -3.39 -15.93 -9.88
CA LEU A 49 -2.52 -15.34 -8.87
C LEU A 49 -1.75 -14.13 -9.40
N GLU A 50 -1.31 -14.17 -10.66
CA GLU A 50 -0.67 -13.03 -11.33
C GLU A 50 -1.62 -11.84 -11.46
N ALA A 51 -2.86 -12.09 -11.89
CA ALA A 51 -3.90 -11.07 -12.00
C ALA A 51 -4.22 -10.44 -10.64
N TYR A 52 -4.32 -11.26 -9.59
CA TYR A 52 -4.44 -10.79 -8.21
C TYR A 52 -3.31 -9.84 -7.81
N LEU A 53 -2.05 -10.23 -8.06
CA LEU A 53 -0.90 -9.39 -7.74
C LEU A 53 -0.88 -8.07 -8.52
N ARG A 54 -1.31 -8.07 -9.78
CA ARG A 54 -1.45 -6.83 -10.57
C ARG A 54 -2.45 -5.87 -9.95
N GLU A 55 -3.59 -6.38 -9.49
CA GLU A 55 -4.61 -5.60 -8.82
C GLU A 55 -4.11 -5.02 -7.49
N GLN A 56 -3.49 -5.85 -6.65
CA GLN A 56 -2.90 -5.39 -5.38
C GLN A 56 -1.85 -4.31 -5.59
N ARG A 57 -0.98 -4.46 -6.60
CA ARG A 57 0.01 -3.44 -6.94
C ARG A 57 -0.64 -2.12 -7.33
N ARG A 58 -1.65 -2.16 -8.22
CA ARG A 58 -2.38 -0.95 -8.65
C ARG A 58 -3.03 -0.24 -7.47
N ASP A 59 -3.63 -1.00 -6.55
CA ASP A 59 -4.32 -0.43 -5.39
C ASP A 59 -3.33 0.17 -4.38
N ILE A 60 -2.19 -0.48 -4.15
CA ILE A 60 -1.10 0.08 -3.34
C ILE A 60 -0.54 1.35 -3.99
N ASP A 61 -0.23 1.32 -5.28
CA ASP A 61 0.32 2.48 -6.00
C ASP A 61 -0.66 3.68 -5.98
N ARG A 62 -1.98 3.41 -6.05
CA ARG A 62 -3.02 4.44 -5.91
C ARG A 62 -3.14 4.98 -4.49
N THR A 63 -3.06 4.10 -3.49
CA THR A 63 -3.28 4.45 -2.08
C THR A 63 -2.08 5.16 -1.48
N PHE A 64 -0.86 4.77 -1.89
CA PHE A 64 0.40 5.29 -1.37
C PHE A 64 1.07 6.25 -2.36
N ASP A 65 0.28 7.21 -2.86
CA ASP A 65 0.80 8.33 -3.64
C ASP A 65 1.36 9.40 -2.70
N TYR A 66 2.68 9.43 -2.53
CA TYR A 66 3.35 10.35 -1.61
C TYR A 66 3.39 11.78 -2.16
N ARG A 67 2.28 12.48 -2.03
CA ARG A 67 2.16 13.94 -2.22
C ARG A 67 1.63 14.55 -0.93
N TYR A 68 2.23 15.63 -0.44
CA TYR A 68 1.80 16.25 0.83
C TYR A 68 0.33 16.71 0.81
N SER A 69 -0.18 17.08 -0.37
CA SER A 69 -1.60 17.38 -0.59
C SER A 69 -2.53 16.16 -0.47
N GLN A 70 -1.99 14.94 -0.54
CA GLN A 70 -2.72 13.68 -0.48
C GLN A 70 -2.54 12.94 0.86
N LEU A 71 -1.60 13.35 1.72
CA LEU A 71 -1.34 12.68 3.01
C LEU A 71 -2.60 12.52 3.88
N LEU A 72 -3.48 13.52 3.91
CA LEU A 72 -4.77 13.42 4.60
C LEU A 72 -5.66 12.32 4.01
N TYR A 73 -5.69 12.17 2.68
CA TYR A 73 -6.47 11.13 2.01
C TYR A 73 -5.92 9.73 2.31
N VAL A 74 -4.59 9.57 2.29
CA VAL A 74 -3.93 8.32 2.67
C VAL A 74 -4.25 7.96 4.12
N PHE A 75 -4.15 8.91 5.05
CA PHE A 75 -4.48 8.64 6.46
C PHE A 75 -5.95 8.31 6.68
N THR A 76 -6.89 8.92 5.95
CA THR A 76 -8.31 8.53 6.05
C THR A 76 -8.60 7.11 5.56
N HIS A 77 -7.79 6.55 4.67
CA HIS A 77 -7.92 5.16 4.21
C HIS A 77 -7.28 4.13 5.15
N LEU A 78 -6.57 4.60 6.19
CA LEU A 78 -5.85 3.77 7.16
C LEU A 78 -6.56 3.68 8.52
N ILE A 79 -7.66 4.41 8.72
CA ILE A 79 -8.51 4.40 9.94
C ILE A 79 -9.66 3.43 9.75
#